data_AF-A0A972T3R7-F1
#
_entry.id   AF-A0A972T3R7-F1
#
_cell.length_a   1.000
_cell.length_b   1.000
_cell.length_c   1.000
_cell.angle_alpha   90.00
_cell.angle_beta   90.00
_cell.angle_gamma   90.00
#
_symmetry.space_group_name_H-M   'P 1'
#
loop_
_entity.id
_entity.type
_entity.pdbx_description
1 polymer ?
#
loop_
_entity_poly.entity_id
_entity_poly.type
_entity_poly.pdbx_seq_one_letter_code
_entity_poly.pdbx_strand_id
1 'polypeptide(L)' 'MSRESKVLKVGDRAPEFRLPDAATGEEVALSDLLDRPLMIYFGRGTW' A
#
# COMPACT_ATOMS: atom_id res chain seq x y z
N MET A 1 14.91 -5.23 -15.51
CA MET A 1 14.78 -5.17 -14.03
C MET A 1 13.66 -6.13 -13.64
N SER A 2 13.97 -7.34 -13.18
CA SER A 2 12.92 -8.21 -12.63
C SER A 2 12.43 -7.56 -11.34
N ARG A 3 11.12 -7.35 -11.17
CA ARG A 3 10.58 -7.03 -9.85
C ARG A 3 10.93 -8.20 -8.94
N GLU A 4 11.80 -8.00 -7.97
CA GLU A 4 11.94 -8.96 -6.86
C GLU A 4 10.58 -9.02 -6.17
N SER A 5 9.81 -10.06 -6.48
CA SER A 5 8.53 -10.29 -5.84
C SER A 5 8.80 -11.00 -4.52
N LYS A 6 9.19 -10.24 -3.51
CA LYS A 6 9.23 -10.75 -2.14
C LYS A 6 7.78 -10.82 -1.66
N VAL A 7 7.21 -12.02 -1.70
CA VAL A 7 5.90 -12.29 -1.11
C VAL A 7 6.02 -12.09 0.41
N LEU A 8 5.30 -11.09 0.93
CA LEU A 8 5.22 -10.84 2.37
C LEU A 8 4.48 -11.99 3.06
N LYS A 9 4.96 -12.37 4.23
CA LYS A 9 4.35 -13.39 5.09
C LYS A 9 3.68 -12.73 6.29
N VAL A 10 2.79 -13.47 6.95
CA VAL A 10 2.20 -13.04 8.23
C VAL A 10 3.31 -12.81 9.26
N GLY A 11 3.26 -11.67 9.94
CA GLY A 11 4.28 -11.23 10.90
C GLY A 11 5.39 -10.38 10.28
N ASP A 12 5.52 -10.34 8.95
CA ASP A 12 6.42 -9.38 8.30
C ASP A 12 5.90 -7.95 8.51
N ARG A 13 6.83 -7.03 8.76
CA ARG A 13 6.51 -5.60 8.78
C ARG A 13 6.04 -5.18 7.39
N ALA A 14 4.89 -4.51 7.32
CA ALA A 14 4.39 -3.91 6.08
C ALA A 14 5.41 -2.89 5.55
N PRO A 15 5.78 -2.94 4.26
CA PRO A 15 6.64 -1.93 3.65
C PRO A 15 5.97 -0.56 3.68
N GLU A 16 6.77 0.47 3.95
CA GLU A 16 6.30 1.85 3.81
C GLU A 16 5.97 2.15 2.35
N PHE A 17 4.88 2.87 2.13
CA PHE A 17 4.52 3.40 0.82
C PHE A 17 3.85 4.77 0.96
N ARG A 18 3.91 5.54 -0.12
CA ARG A 18 3.15 6.77 -0.33
C ARG A 18 2.46 6.65 -1.68
N LEU A 19 1.17 6.93 -1.71
CA LEU A 19 0.34 6.86 -2.91
C LEU A 19 -0.63 8.03 -2.90
N PRO A 20 -1.01 8.56 -4.08
CA PRO A 20 -2.06 9.54 -4.17
C PRO A 20 -3.40 8.91 -3.83
N ASP A 21 -4.20 9.60 -3.01
CA ASP A 21 -5.61 9.30 -2.86
C ASP A 21 -6.33 9.48 -4.20
N ALA A 22 -7.13 8.49 -4.59
CA ALA A 22 -7.74 8.49 -5.91
C ALA A 22 -8.84 9.56 -6.08
N ALA A 23 -9.44 10.05 -4.99
CA ALA A 23 -10.51 11.04 -5.03
C ALA A 23 -9.97 12.47 -4.94
N THR A 24 -8.93 12.70 -4.13
CA THR A 24 -8.40 14.06 -3.88
C THR A 24 -7.08 14.35 -4.61
N GLY A 25 -6.32 13.31 -4.96
CA GLY A 25 -4.96 13.42 -5.49
C GLY A 25 -3.91 13.78 -4.43
N GLU A 26 -4.29 13.88 -3.16
CA GLU A 26 -3.35 14.15 -2.06
C GLU A 26 -2.49 12.92 -1.75
N GLU A 27 -1.23 13.14 -1.41
CA GLU A 27 -0.33 12.05 -1.04
C GLU A 27 -0.65 11.51 0.36
N VAL A 28 -0.87 10.20 0.45
CA VAL A 28 -1.15 9.49 1.70
C VAL A 28 -0.04 8.49 1.98
N ALA A 29 0.54 8.53 3.19
CA ALA A 29 1.51 7.53 3.63
C ALA A 29 0.84 6.42 4.46
N LEU A 30 1.42 5.21 4.39
CA LEU A 30 0.97 4.10 5.26
C LEU A 30 0.96 4.51 6.74
N SER A 31 2.01 5.20 7.19
CA SER A 31 2.16 5.66 8.58
C SER A 31 0.98 6.48 9.11
N ASP A 32 0.31 7.22 8.22
CA ASP A 32 -0.76 8.14 8.59
C ASP A 32 -2.07 7.39 8.90
N LEU A 33 -2.14 6.10 8.58
CA LEU A 33 -3.33 5.26 8.67
C LEU A 33 -3.24 4.17 9.76
N LEU A 34 -2.12 4.09 10.50
CA LEU A 34 -1.81 2.99 11.42
C LEU A 34 -2.45 3.09 12.81
N ASP A 35 -3.34 4.05 13.05
CA ASP A 35 -4.11 4.15 14.29
C ASP A 35 -5.18 3.04 14.42
N ARG A 36 -5.42 2.29 13.34
CA ARG A 36 -6.39 1.22 13.23
C ARG A 36 -5.91 0.09 12.32
N PRO A 37 -6.51 -1.12 12.39
CA PRO A 37 -6.24 -2.18 11.43
C PRO A 37 -6.57 -1.74 10.00
N LEU A 38 -5.69 -2.07 9.05
CA LEU A 38 -5.84 -1.70 7.64
C LEU A 38 -5.94 -2.93 6.76
N MET A 39 -6.84 -2.85 5.77
CA MET A 39 -6.96 -3.81 4.69
C MET A 39 -6.41 -3.18 3.42
N ILE A 40 -5.38 -3.80 2.83
CA ILE A 40 -4.81 -3.38 1.55
C ILE A 40 -5.33 -4.31 0.46
N TYR A 41 -6.00 -3.74 -0.53
CA TYR A 41 -6.49 -4.47 -1.69
C TYR A 41 -5.75 -4.02 -2.95
N PHE A 42 -5.03 -4.93 -3.59
CA PHE A 42 -4.35 -4.67 -4.85
C PHE A 42 -5.29 -4.94 -6.03
N GLY A 43 -5.90 -3.87 -6.56
CA GLY A 43 -6.70 -3.93 -7.77
C GLY A 43 -5.86 -3.67 -9.02
N ARG A 44 -6.14 -4.39 -10.12
CA ARG A 44 -5.65 -4.07 -11.46
C ARG A 44 -6.84 -3.76 -12.35
N GLY A 45 -6.84 -2.61 -12.99
CA GLY A 45 -7.87 -2.24 -13.95
C GLY A 45 -7.36 -1.27 -15.00
N THR A 46 -8.21 -1.02 -15.98
CA THR A 46 -8.00 -0.14 -17.12
C THR A 46 -8.96 1.04 -16.96
N TRP A 47 -8.70 1.89 -15.97
CA TRP A 47 -9.43 3.13 -15.75
C TRP A 47 -8.67 4.29 -16.37
#